data_AF-A0A8J6S8F5-F1
#
_entry.id   AF-A0A8J6S8F5-F1
#
_cell.length_a   1.000
_cell.length_b   1.000
_cell.length_c   1.000
_cell.angle_alpha   90.00
_cell.angle_beta   90.00
_cell.angle_gamma   90.00
#
_symmetry.space_group_name_H-M   'P 1'
#
loop_
_entity.id
_entity.type
_entity.pdbx_description
1 polymer ?
#
loop_
_entity_poly.entity_id
_entity_poly.type
_entity_poly.pdbx_seq_one_letter_code
_entity_poly.pdbx_strand_id
1 'polypeptide(L)'
;MEPYSLPTELILTHPRQSLGNLDLDWTPQPGNYLDVAGKTYAVLERRHRYQYKAGRYRLHKIALYVQSAQRPTEKSFVKGRWVIGDARCRFNAHSELIRCAVNPEGPCDRCRSFESAEC
;
A
#
# COMPACT_ATOMS: atom_id res chain seq x y z
N MET A 1 8.31 16.10 -20.00
CA MET A 1 7.68 14.98 -19.26
C MET A 1 7.99 15.24 -17.79
N GLU A 2 7.01 15.70 -16.99
CA GLU A 2 7.24 15.96 -15.55
C GLU A 2 7.49 14.61 -14.84
N PRO A 3 8.45 14.51 -13.90
CA PRO A 3 8.92 13.23 -13.40
C PRO A 3 7.82 12.46 -12.66
N TYR A 4 7.77 11.16 -12.94
CA TYR A 4 6.76 10.18 -12.53
C TYR A 4 6.77 9.81 -11.03
N SER A 5 7.38 10.61 -10.15
CA SER A 5 7.33 10.38 -8.70
C SER A 5 7.06 11.70 -7.97
N LEU A 6 5.80 11.91 -7.60
CA LEU A 6 5.44 13.01 -6.71
C LEU A 6 5.91 12.67 -5.29
N PRO A 7 6.58 13.59 -4.58
CA PRO A 7 7.00 13.32 -3.22
C PRO A 7 5.78 13.02 -2.36
N THR A 8 5.84 11.92 -1.61
CA THR A 8 4.76 11.49 -0.73
C THR A 8 5.14 11.73 0.72
N GLU A 9 4.44 12.64 1.39
CA GLU A 9 4.60 12.85 2.83
C GLU A 9 3.86 11.76 3.60
N LEU A 10 4.52 11.16 4.58
CA LEU A 10 3.90 10.25 5.52
C LEU A 10 3.63 10.98 6.84
N ILE A 11 2.37 11.04 7.28
CA ILE A 11 1.95 11.77 8.48
C ILE A 11 1.26 10.79 9.42
N LEU A 12 1.87 10.51 10.57
CA LEU A 12 1.21 9.79 11.66
C LEU A 12 0.04 10.64 12.15
N THR A 13 -1.13 10.03 12.32
CA THR A 13 -2.34 10.74 12.77
C THR A 13 -2.33 11.01 14.27
N HIS A 14 -1.85 10.05 15.08
CA HIS A 14 -1.86 10.13 16.54
C HIS A 14 -0.58 9.54 17.15
N PRO A 15 0.27 10.35 17.81
CA PRO A 15 0.26 11.82 17.76
C PRO A 15 0.52 12.33 16.34
N ARG A 16 0.01 13.52 16.01
CA ARG A 16 0.18 14.10 14.67
C ARG A 16 1.65 14.44 14.44
N GLN A 17 2.33 13.66 13.59
CA GLN A 17 3.76 13.82 13.34
C GLN A 17 4.10 13.52 11.87
N SER A 18 4.93 14.36 11.25
CA SER A 18 5.50 14.03 9.93
C SER A 18 6.60 12.98 10.12
N LEU A 19 6.45 11.84 9.46
CA LEU A 19 7.42 10.74 9.47
C LEU A 19 8.46 10.87 8.34
N GLY A 20 8.28 11.85 7.44
CA GLY A 20 9.19 12.14 6.35
C GLY A 20 8.53 12.09 4.97
N ASN A 21 9.37 12.20 3.93
CA ASN A 21 8.96 12.07 2.54
C ASN A 21 9.51 10.76 1.97
N LEU A 22 8.68 10.07 1.20
CA LEU A 22 9.01 8.82 0.52
C LEU A 22 8.73 9.00 -0.97
N ASP A 23 9.62 8.43 -1.78
CA ASP A 23 9.36 8.19 -3.20
C ASP A 23 8.76 6.78 -3.32
N LEU A 24 7.45 6.73 -3.55
CA LEU A 24 6.73 5.49 -3.75
C LEU A 24 6.57 5.23 -5.25
N ASP A 25 6.85 3.99 -5.66
CA ASP A 25 6.62 3.47 -7.01
C ASP A 25 5.14 3.09 -7.27
N TRP A 26 4.26 3.41 -6.33
CA TRP A 26 2.84 3.07 -6.33
C TRP A 26 1.99 4.12 -5.63
N THR A 27 0.67 3.99 -5.80
CA THR A 27 -0.33 4.95 -5.32
C THR A 27 -1.15 4.35 -4.18
N PRO A 28 -0.64 4.37 -2.93
CA PRO A 28 -1.36 3.80 -1.79
C PRO A 28 -2.72 4.43 -1.57
N GLN A 29 -3.75 3.60 -1.43
CA GLN A 29 -5.11 4.00 -1.12
C GLN A 29 -5.42 3.78 0.37
N PRO A 30 -6.45 4.44 0.91
CA PRO A 30 -6.99 4.10 2.22
C PRO A 30 -7.27 2.58 2.34
N GLY A 31 -6.88 1.98 3.46
CA GLY A 31 -6.95 0.53 3.70
C GLY A 31 -5.70 -0.26 3.28
N ASN A 32 -4.78 0.38 2.55
CA ASN A 32 -3.48 -0.22 2.26
C ASN A 32 -2.52 -0.07 3.44
N TYR A 33 -1.44 -0.85 3.40
CA TYR A 33 -0.43 -0.88 4.44
C TYR A 33 0.93 -0.49 3.86
N LEU A 34 1.76 0.14 4.68
CA LEU A 34 3.11 0.60 4.34
C LEU A 34 4.08 0.14 5.41
N ASP A 35 5.21 -0.43 4.98
CA ASP A 35 6.32 -0.73 5.86
C ASP A 35 7.41 0.33 5.70
N VAL A 36 7.66 1.10 6.76
CA VAL A 36 8.62 2.21 6.76
C VAL A 36 9.50 2.08 7.99
N ALA A 37 10.82 1.98 7.77
CA ALA A 37 11.82 1.79 8.83
C ALA A 37 11.50 0.63 9.79
N GLY A 38 11.00 -0.49 9.24
CA GLY A 38 10.66 -1.70 10.01
C GLY A 38 9.34 -1.64 10.79
N LYS A 39 8.60 -0.52 10.71
CA LYS A 39 7.25 -0.37 11.30
C LYS A 39 6.19 -0.41 10.23
N THR A 40 5.08 -1.09 10.53
CA THR A 40 3.92 -1.18 9.64
C THR A 40 2.89 -0.11 9.99
N TYR A 41 2.39 0.56 8.96
CA TYR A 41 1.40 1.61 9.08
C TYR A 41 0.21 1.35 8.16
N ALA A 42 -1.00 1.52 8.67
CA ALA A 42 -2.22 1.51 7.88
C ALA A 42 -2.48 2.92 7.31
N VAL A 43 -2.76 3.01 6.01
CA VAL A 43 -3.15 4.25 5.34
C VAL A 43 -4.62 4.50 5.63
N LEU A 44 -4.90 5.62 6.30
CA LEU A 44 -6.27 6.03 6.65
C LEU A 44 -6.81 7.05 5.66
N GLU A 45 -5.98 7.98 5.21
CA GLU A 45 -6.39 9.02 4.28
C GLU A 45 -5.26 9.36 3.30
N ARG A 46 -5.64 9.66 2.06
CA ARG A 46 -4.74 10.19 1.05
C ARG A 46 -5.23 11.56 0.60
N ARG A 47 -4.42 12.60 0.83
CA ARG A 47 -4.70 13.97 0.38
C ARG A 47 -3.77 14.38 -0.74
N HIS A 48 -4.35 14.91 -1.81
CA HIS A 48 -3.60 15.66 -2.81
C HIS A 48 -3.32 17.08 -2.30
N ARG A 49 -2.08 17.55 -2.47
CA ARG A 49 -1.73 18.96 -2.27
C ARG A 49 -1.42 19.58 -3.62
N TYR A 50 -2.29 20.47 -4.06
CA TYR A 50 -2.12 21.24 -5.27
C TYR A 50 -1.44 22.57 -4.96
N GLN A 51 -0.64 23.07 -5.91
CA GLN A 51 -0.06 24.40 -5.86
C GLN A 51 -0.36 25.13 -7.15
N TYR A 52 -0.72 26.41 -7.05
CA TYR A 52 -0.89 27.27 -8.22
C TYR A 52 0.49 27.65 -8.79
N LYS A 53 0.79 27.23 -10.02
CA LYS A 53 2.04 27.54 -10.74
C LYS A 53 1.78 27.74 -12.22
N ALA A 54 2.27 28.86 -12.76
CA ALA A 54 2.17 29.20 -14.18
C ALA A 54 0.72 29.15 -14.70
N GLY A 55 -0.19 29.89 -14.06
CA GLY A 55 -1.56 30.03 -14.52
C GLY A 55 -2.52 28.88 -14.19
N ARG A 56 -2.04 27.77 -13.60
CA ARG A 56 -2.86 26.58 -13.29
C ARG A 56 -2.49 25.92 -11.96
N TYR A 57 -3.44 25.20 -11.37
CA TYR A 57 -3.15 24.30 -10.27
C TYR A 57 -2.46 23.04 -10.78
N ARG A 58 -1.32 22.69 -10.18
CA ARG A 58 -0.60 21.44 -10.44
C ARG A 58 -0.50 20.62 -9.16
N LEU A 59 -0.57 19.31 -9.28
CA LEU A 59 -0.34 18.42 -8.16
C LEU A 59 1.12 18.56 -7.73
N HIS A 60 1.34 19.03 -6.51
CA HIS A 60 2.67 19.34 -5.99
C HIS A 60 3.20 18.24 -5.08
N LYS A 61 2.32 17.64 -4.28
CA LYS A 61 2.67 16.63 -3.29
C LYS A 61 1.47 15.75 -2.96
N ILE A 62 1.72 14.54 -2.50
CA ILE A 62 0.71 13.68 -1.87
C ILE A 62 1.02 13.61 -0.38
N ALA A 63 -0.01 13.66 0.47
CA ALA A 63 0.12 13.44 1.91
C ALA A 63 -0.71 12.21 2.29
N LEU A 64 -0.06 11.23 2.91
CA LEU A 64 -0.71 10.05 3.46
C LEU A 64 -0.81 10.21 4.97
N TYR A 65 -2.03 10.14 5.47
CA TYR A 65 -2.28 10.05 6.90
C TYR A 65 -2.34 8.59 7.28
N VAL A 66 -1.48 8.21 8.21
CA VAL A 66 -1.29 6.83 8.59
C VAL A 66 -1.47 6.63 10.09
N GLN A 67 -1.69 5.39 10.49
CA GLN A 67 -1.68 4.96 11.88
C GLN A 67 -0.79 3.73 12.02
N SER A 68 -0.09 3.62 13.14
CA SER A 68 0.66 2.40 13.44
C SER A 68 -0.30 1.22 13.49
N ALA A 69 0.00 0.15 12.77
CA ALA A 69 -0.84 -1.03 12.69
C ALA A 69 0.00 -2.30 12.88
N GLN A 70 -0.63 -3.34 13.39
CA GLN A 70 -0.01 -4.66 13.38
C GLN A 70 0.10 -5.19 11.95
N ARG A 71 1.06 -6.09 11.72
CA ARG A 71 1.19 -6.73 10.42
C ARG A 71 -0.09 -7.52 10.10
N PRO A 72 -0.71 -7.29 8.94
CA PRO A 72 -1.91 -8.01 8.55
C PRO A 72 -1.61 -9.52 8.38
N THR A 73 -2.38 -10.37 9.06
CA THR A 73 -2.20 -11.84 9.08
C THR A 73 -2.53 -12.51 7.75
N GLU A 74 -3.49 -11.96 7.00
CA GLU A 74 -3.93 -12.50 5.71
C GLU A 74 -3.34 -11.76 4.51
N LYS A 75 -2.23 -11.03 4.69
CA LYS A 75 -1.54 -10.36 3.59
C LYS A 75 -0.09 -10.80 3.54
N SER A 76 0.45 -10.87 2.33
CA SER A 76 1.87 -11.15 2.08
C SER A 76 2.57 -9.89 1.60
N PHE A 77 3.83 -9.72 1.98
CA PHE A 77 4.64 -8.60 1.52
C PHE A 77 5.41 -9.00 0.25
N VAL A 78 5.06 -8.39 -0.88
CA VAL A 78 5.64 -8.67 -2.21
C VAL A 78 6.08 -7.37 -2.85
N LYS A 79 7.36 -7.28 -3.24
CA LYS A 79 7.93 -6.12 -3.97
C LYS A 79 7.59 -4.77 -3.32
N GLY A 80 7.68 -4.68 -1.99
CA GLY A 80 7.42 -3.42 -1.26
C GLY A 80 5.95 -3.14 -0.93
N ARG A 81 5.02 -4.06 -1.25
CA ARG A 81 3.58 -3.86 -1.10
C ARG A 81 2.91 -5.03 -0.39
N TRP A 82 1.82 -4.74 0.32
CA TRP A 82 1.01 -5.75 1.00
C TRP A 82 -0.12 -6.23 0.09
N VAL A 83 -0.03 -7.48 -0.37
CA VAL A 83 -1.04 -8.12 -1.22
C VAL A 83 -1.92 -9.06 -0.38
N ILE A 84 -3.19 -9.23 -0.74
CA ILE A 84 -4.10 -10.13 -0.03
C ILE A 84 -3.75 -11.59 -0.34
N GLY A 85 -3.75 -12.42 0.69
CA GLY A 85 -3.47 -13.84 0.63
C GLY A 85 -2.00 -14.21 0.76
N ASP A 86 -1.76 -15.51 0.65
CA ASP A 86 -0.42 -16.08 0.64
C ASP A 86 0.21 -15.92 -0.74
N ALA A 87 1.29 -15.15 -0.82
CA ALA A 87 2.04 -14.90 -2.06
C ALA A 87 2.81 -16.13 -2.54
N ARG A 88 2.92 -17.18 -1.72
CA ARG A 88 3.45 -18.47 -2.15
C ARG A 88 2.44 -19.23 -3.01
N CYS A 89 1.18 -18.82 -3.09
CA CYS A 89 0.20 -19.47 -3.95
C CYS A 89 0.38 -19.04 -5.42
N ARG A 90 0.46 -19.99 -6.36
CA ARG A 90 0.55 -19.72 -7.81
C ARG A 90 -0.63 -18.91 -8.34
N PHE A 91 -1.81 -19.05 -7.72
CA PHE A 91 -3.01 -18.33 -8.11
C PHE A 91 -3.13 -16.94 -7.46
N ASN A 92 -2.21 -16.55 -6.58
CA ASN A 92 -2.27 -15.23 -5.93
C ASN A 92 -2.30 -14.13 -7.00
N ALA A 93 -3.27 -13.23 -6.90
CA ALA A 93 -3.42 -12.14 -7.87
C ALA A 93 -2.37 -11.03 -7.69
N HIS A 94 -1.52 -11.12 -6.67
CA HIS A 94 -0.61 -10.08 -6.22
C HIS A 94 -1.29 -8.71 -6.11
N SER A 95 -2.54 -8.72 -5.65
CA SER A 95 -3.43 -7.56 -5.59
C SER A 95 -3.74 -7.18 -4.15
N GLU A 96 -3.89 -5.88 -3.92
CA GLU A 96 -4.28 -5.29 -2.64
C GLU A 96 -5.77 -5.46 -2.32
N LEU A 97 -6.57 -5.82 -3.33
CA LEU A 97 -8.03 -5.89 -3.25
C LEU A 97 -8.59 -7.30 -3.46
N ILE A 98 -7.88 -8.15 -4.20
CA ILE A 98 -8.35 -9.49 -4.56
C ILE A 98 -7.27 -10.51 -4.23
N ARG A 99 -7.66 -11.61 -3.58
CA ARG A 99 -6.76 -12.70 -3.19
C ARG A 99 -6.31 -13.53 -4.40
N CYS A 100 -7.27 -14.11 -5.11
CA CYS A 100 -7.09 -14.87 -6.34
C CYS A 100 -8.44 -15.00 -7.06
N ALA A 101 -8.42 -15.40 -8.34
CA ALA A 101 -9.65 -15.63 -9.10
C ALA A 101 -10.42 -16.88 -8.63
N VAL A 102 -9.70 -17.89 -8.14
CA VAL A 102 -10.27 -19.21 -7.80
C VAL A 102 -10.99 -19.21 -6.45
N ASN A 103 -10.45 -18.48 -5.46
CA ASN A 103 -11.02 -18.38 -4.12
C ASN A 103 -10.88 -16.94 -3.57
N PRO A 104 -11.65 -15.97 -4.12
CA PRO A 104 -11.54 -14.56 -3.74
C PRO A 104 -11.86 -14.32 -2.26
N GLU A 105 -12.81 -15.06 -1.68
CA GLU A 105 -13.26 -14.90 -0.29
C GLU A 105 -12.27 -15.46 0.74
N GLY A 106 -11.42 -16.43 0.38
CA GLY A 106 -10.41 -16.99 1.30
C GLY A 106 -10.97 -17.79 2.48
N PRO A 107 -10.14 -18.12 3.49
CA PRO A 107 -8.69 -17.90 3.60
C PRO A 107 -7.84 -18.92 2.82
N CYS A 108 -6.52 -18.69 2.71
CA CYS A 108 -5.58 -19.57 1.99
C CYS A 108 -5.32 -20.90 2.73
N ASP A 109 -5.33 -20.88 4.05
CA ASP A 109 -4.85 -21.95 4.95
C ASP A 109 -5.66 -23.26 4.82
N ARG A 110 -6.88 -23.16 4.29
CA ARG A 110 -7.81 -24.29 4.06
C ARG A 110 -8.29 -24.35 2.61
N CYS A 111 -7.62 -23.64 1.71
CA CYS A 111 -8.01 -23.58 0.31
C CYS A 111 -7.63 -24.87 -0.41
N ARG A 112 -8.61 -25.58 -0.97
CA ARG A 112 -8.39 -26.82 -1.74
C ARG A 112 -7.62 -26.60 -3.05
N SER A 113 -7.68 -25.38 -3.58
CA SER A 113 -7.00 -24.98 -4.81
C SER A 113 -5.65 -24.33 -4.52
N PHE A 114 -5.13 -24.42 -3.30
CA PHE A 114 -3.82 -23.88 -2.98
C PHE A 114 -2.73 -24.69 -3.70
N GLU A 115 -1.91 -24.00 -4.49
CA GLU A 115 -0.73 -24.56 -5.14
C GLU A 115 0.47 -23.69 -4.79
N SER A 116 1.50 -24.28 -4.18
CA SER A 116 2.74 -23.55 -3.92
C SER A 116 3.46 -23.23 -5.23
N ALA A 117 3.75 -21.96 -5.47
CA ALA A 117 4.72 -21.52 -6.44
C ALA A 117 6.11 -21.93 -5.95
N GLU A 118 6.65 -23.01 -6.50
CA GLU A 118 8.05 -23.40 -6.29
C GLU A 118 8.98 -22.29 -6.82
N CYS A 119 10.09 -22.07 -6.12
CA CYS A 119 11.10 -21.06 -6.45
C CYS A 119 11.90 -21.42 -7.70
#